data_AF-A0A354IQL3-F1
#
_entry.id   AF-A0A354IQL3-F1
#
_cell.length_a   1.000
_cell.length_b   1.000
_cell.length_c   1.000
_cell.angle_alpha   90.00
_cell.angle_beta   90.00
_cell.angle_gamma   90.00
#
_symmetry.space_group_name_H-M   'P 1'
#
loop_
_entity.id
_entity.type
_entity.pdbx_description
1 polymer ?
#
loop_
_entity_poly.entity_id
_entity_poly.type
_entity_poly.pdbx_seq_one_letter_code
_entity_poly.pdbx_strand_id
1 'polypeptide(L)'
;MGFKPPLTREQLVEIQDRNPGSADVRALLWEVKRMRALVLYADQLQRMLGTLPGPQGAILDTLREKLKGEPCVSEFPRLPPEA
;
A
#
# COMPACT_ATOMS: atom_id res chain seq x y z
N MET A 1 6.84 -3.35 18.31
CA MET A 1 6.70 -1.93 17.92
C MET A 1 5.53 -1.86 16.95
N GLY A 2 4.39 -1.29 17.34
CA GLY A 2 3.20 -1.24 16.50
C GLY A 2 3.28 -0.03 15.57
N PHE A 3 3.17 -0.25 14.26
CA PHE A 3 2.90 0.85 13.34
C PHE A 3 1.51 1.42 13.64
N LYS A 4 1.32 2.72 13.46
CA LYS A 4 -0.03 3.29 13.44
C LYS A 4 -0.83 2.64 12.30
N PRO A 5 -2.16 2.53 12.42
CA PRO A 5 -2.99 2.12 11.30
C PRO A 5 -2.67 2.95 10.06
N PRO A 6 -2.61 2.34 8.87
CA PRO A 6 -2.39 3.06 7.63
C PRO A 6 -3.55 4.04 7.40
N LEU A 7 -3.21 5.23 6.90
CA LEU A 7 -4.22 6.23 6.53
C LEU A 7 -4.96 5.78 5.27
N THR A 8 -6.23 6.14 5.12
CA THR A 8 -6.99 6.01 3.86
C THR A 8 -6.61 7.11 2.88
N ARG A 9 -6.99 7.00 1.61
CA ARG A 9 -6.82 8.09 0.63
C ARG A 9 -7.52 9.36 1.09
N GLU A 10 -8.73 9.24 1.63
CA GLU A 10 -9.52 10.37 2.13
C GLU A 10 -8.79 11.12 3.25
N GLN A 11 -8.25 10.38 4.22
CA GLN A 11 -7.47 10.99 5.33
C GLN A 11 -6.19 11.69 4.83
N LEU A 12 -5.53 11.17 3.79
CA LEU A 12 -4.39 11.84 3.18
C LEU A 12 -4.79 13.15 2.49
N VAL A 13 -5.96 13.18 1.84
CA VAL A 13 -6.53 14.39 1.24
C VAL A 13 -6.86 15.42 2.33
N GLU A 14 -7.49 15.01 3.43
CA GLU A 14 -7.77 15.90 4.57
C GLU A 14 -6.50 16.48 5.21
N ILE A 15 -5.38 15.73 5.21
CA ILE A 15 -4.08 16.26 5.66
C ILE A 15 -3.59 17.35 4.70
N GLN A 16 -3.71 17.13 3.39
CA GLN A 16 -3.34 18.13 2.39
C GLN A 16 -4.19 19.40 2.51
N ASP A 17 -5.51 19.25 2.67
CA ASP A 17 -6.47 20.36 2.74
C ASP A 17 -6.27 21.22 3.99
N ARG A 18 -5.92 20.60 5.12
CA ARG A 18 -5.57 21.32 6.36
C ARG A 18 -4.23 22.06 6.28
N ASN A 19 -3.38 21.73 5.31
CA ASN A 19 -2.03 22.30 5.16
C ASN A 19 -1.83 22.89 3.74
N PRO A 20 -2.67 23.85 3.34
CA PRO A 20 -2.63 24.38 1.98
C PRO A 20 -1.26 25.03 1.72
N GLY A 21 -0.66 24.71 0.58
CA GLY A 21 0.61 25.32 0.15
C GLY A 21 1.89 24.73 0.74
N SER A 22 1.81 23.88 1.77
CA SER A 22 2.99 23.28 2.42
C SER A 22 3.78 22.38 1.46
N ALA A 23 5.04 22.73 1.19
CA ALA A 23 5.94 21.96 0.34
C ALA A 23 6.30 20.61 0.98
N ASP A 24 6.53 20.59 2.29
CA ASP A 24 6.91 19.38 3.01
C ASP A 24 5.76 18.36 3.06
N VAL A 25 4.54 18.81 3.31
CA VAL A 25 3.36 17.92 3.29
C VAL A 25 3.18 17.30 1.90
N ARG A 26 3.34 18.10 0.84
CA ARG A 26 3.31 17.56 -0.54
C ARG A 26 4.41 16.53 -0.77
N ALA A 27 5.64 16.80 -0.34
CA ALA A 27 6.76 15.87 -0.51
C ALA A 27 6.50 14.54 0.21
N LEU A 28 6.04 14.59 1.46
CA LEU A 28 5.71 13.38 2.23
C LEU A 28 4.53 12.60 1.62
N LEU A 29 3.48 13.28 1.15
CA LEU A 29 2.35 12.62 0.49
C LEU A 29 2.77 11.96 -0.83
N TRP A 30 3.74 12.52 -1.55
CA TRP A 30 4.33 11.88 -2.73
C TRP A 30 5.10 10.61 -2.37
N GLU A 31 5.90 10.62 -1.30
CA GLU A 31 6.57 9.40 -0.82
C GLU A 31 5.55 8.34 -0.37
N VAL A 32 4.47 8.73 0.30
CA VAL A 32 3.37 7.82 0.65
C VAL A 32 2.73 7.22 -0.60
N LYS A 33 2.47 8.03 -1.63
CA LYS A 33 1.95 7.54 -2.91
C LYS A 33 2.90 6.55 -3.58
N ARG A 34 4.21 6.83 -3.59
CA ARG A 34 5.24 5.93 -4.14
C ARG A 34 5.29 4.60 -3.38
N MET A 35 5.24 4.64 -2.03
CA MET A 35 5.19 3.42 -1.22
C MET A 35 3.93 2.62 -1.46
N ARG A 36 2.76 3.25 -1.57
CA ARG A 36 1.50 2.58 -1.92
C ARG A 36 1.56 1.90 -3.30
N ALA A 37 2.23 2.49 -4.28
CA ALA A 37 2.44 1.85 -5.58
C ALA A 37 3.26 0.55 -5.45
N LEU A 38 4.32 0.53 -4.62
CA LEU A 38 5.10 -0.69 -4.34
C LEU A 38 4.26 -1.77 -3.63
N VAL A 39 3.40 -1.38 -2.69
CA VAL A 39 2.47 -2.30 -2.01
C VAL A 39 1.51 -2.94 -3.02
N LEU A 40 0.96 -2.15 -3.95
CA LEU A 40 0.09 -2.65 -5.01
C LEU A 40 0.81 -3.59 -5.98
N TYR A 41 2.07 -3.31 -6.33
CA TYR A 41 2.90 -4.23 -7.11
C TYR A 41 3.15 -5.55 -6.37
N ALA A 42 3.38 -5.50 -5.05
CA ALA A 42 3.50 -6.71 -4.23
C ALA A 42 2.18 -7.51 -4.19
N ASP A 43 1.04 -6.83 -4.12
CA ASP A 43 -0.28 -7.46 -4.21
C ASP A 43 -0.51 -8.12 -5.58
N GLN A 44 -0.11 -7.48 -6.67
CA GLN A 44 -0.18 -8.08 -8.00
C GLN A 44 0.70 -9.33 -8.07
N LEU A 45 1.95 -9.25 -7.62
CA LEU A 45 2.89 -10.36 -7.63
C LEU A 45 2.36 -11.55 -6.82
N GLN A 46 1.87 -11.33 -5.59
CA GLN A 46 1.39 -12.44 -4.75
C GLN A 46 0.15 -13.12 -5.32
N ARG A 47 -0.71 -12.39 -6.07
CA ARG A 47 -1.88 -12.97 -6.77
C ARG A 47 -1.47 -13.89 -7.91
N MET A 48 -0.32 -13.62 -8.54
CA MET A 48 0.24 -14.48 -9.58
C MET A 48 0.93 -15.72 -9.00
N LEU A 49 1.35 -15.67 -7.75
CA LEU A 49 1.94 -16.81 -7.05
C LEU A 49 0.83 -17.73 -6.52
N GLY A 50 0.97 -19.03 -6.77
CA GLY A 50 0.12 -20.05 -6.16
C GLY A 50 0.44 -20.29 -4.68
N THR A 51 0.21 -21.51 -4.21
CA THR A 51 0.68 -21.95 -2.89
C THR A 51 2.14 -22.40 -3.01
N LEU A 52 2.98 -21.95 -2.09
CA LEU A 52 4.39 -22.35 -2.00
C LEU A 52 4.59 -23.32 -0.82
N PRO A 53 5.42 -24.36 -0.96
CA PRO A 53 5.71 -25.28 0.14
C PRO A 53 6.71 -24.68 1.16
N GLY A 54 6.65 -25.19 2.38
CA GLY A 54 7.65 -24.91 3.42
C GLY A 54 7.67 -23.44 3.89
N PRO A 55 8.83 -22.95 4.37
CA PRO A 55 8.94 -21.61 4.96
C PRO A 55 8.55 -20.45 4.03
N GLN A 56 8.73 -20.63 2.71
CA GLN A 56 8.35 -19.60 1.73
C GLN A 56 6.84 -19.41 1.68
N GLY A 57 6.06 -20.48 1.82
CA GLY A 57 4.60 -20.42 1.93
C GLY A 57 4.15 -19.61 3.14
N ALA A 58 4.74 -19.87 4.31
CA ALA A 58 4.42 -19.12 5.52
C ALA A 58 4.72 -17.61 5.40
N ILE A 59 5.82 -17.25 4.73
CA ILE A 59 6.16 -15.84 4.45
C ILE A 59 5.15 -15.23 3.48
N LEU A 60 4.78 -15.94 2.41
CA LEU A 60 3.79 -15.49 1.44
C LEU A 60 2.41 -15.29 2.08
N ASP A 61 1.99 -16.20 2.95
CA ASP A 61 0.72 -16.08 3.68
C ASP A 61 0.76 -14.91 4.67
N THR A 62 1.89 -14.69 5.35
CA THR A 62 2.09 -13.50 6.19
C THR A 62 2.01 -12.20 5.38
N LEU A 63 2.61 -12.17 4.18
CA LEU A 63 2.52 -11.02 3.27
C LEU A 63 1.06 -10.79 2.84
N ARG A 64 0.34 -11.85 2.45
CA ARG A 64 -1.09 -11.78 2.08
C ARG A 64 -1.95 -11.19 3.19
N GLU A 65 -1.74 -11.61 4.44
CA GLU A 65 -2.47 -11.06 5.58
C GLU A 65 -2.14 -9.58 5.83
N LYS A 66 -0.87 -9.17 5.66
CA LYS A 66 -0.50 -7.75 5.76
C LYS A 66 -1.16 -6.91 4.67
N LEU A 67 -1.14 -7.39 3.42
CA LEU A 67 -1.72 -6.68 2.28
C LEU A 67 -3.24 -6.51 2.40
N LYS A 68 -3.96 -7.48 2.98
CA LYS A 68 -5.40 -7.33 3.28
C LYS A 68 -5.71 -6.14 4.19
N GLY A 69 -4.78 -5.77 5.07
CA GLY A 69 -4.92 -4.65 5.99
C GLY A 69 -4.56 -3.28 5.40
N GLU A 70 -4.05 -3.22 4.16
CA GLU A 70 -3.61 -1.98 3.54
C GLU A 70 -4.75 -1.28 2.77
N PRO A 71 -5.14 -0.04 3.13
CA PRO A 71 -6.21 0.70 2.45
C PRO A 71 -5.97 0.86 0.95
N CYS A 72 -4.71 1.01 0.53
CA CYS A 72 -4.41 1.16 -0.89
C CYS A 72 -4.80 -0.08 -1.71
N VAL A 73 -4.75 -1.29 -1.14
CA VAL A 73 -5.14 -2.54 -1.81
C VAL A 73 -6.66 -2.64 -1.97
N SER A 74 -7.43 -2.20 -0.98
CA SER A 74 -8.89 -2.19 -1.06
C SER A 74 -9.42 -1.02 -1.91
N GLU A 75 -8.76 0.14 -1.87
CA GLU A 75 -9.11 1.34 -2.65
C GLU A 75 -8.71 1.22 -4.13
N PHE A 76 -7.60 0.54 -4.44
CA PHE A 76 -7.05 0.39 -5.79
C PHE A 76 -6.76 -1.08 -6.11
N PRO A 77 -7.79 -1.91 -6.32
CA PRO A 77 -7.61 -3.35 -6.50
C PRO A 77 -6.90 -3.74 -7.81
N ARG A 78 -6.57 -2.77 -8.69
CA ARG A 78 -5.92 -3.02 -9.98
C ARG A 78 -4.94 -1.89 -10.29
N LEU A 79 -3.65 -2.21 -10.32
CA LEU A 79 -2.72 -1.44 -11.14
C LEU A 79 -2.90 -1.90 -12.59
N PRO A 80 -3.14 -1.00 -13.56
CA PRO A 80 -3.07 -1.39 -14.96
C PRO A 80 -1.64 -1.87 -15.25
N PRO A 81 -1.45 -2.91 -16.09
CA PRO A 81 -0.13 -3.18 -16.62
C PRO A 81 0.38 -1.90 -17.29
N GLU A 82 1.60 -1.49 -16.97
CA GLU A 82 2.20 -0.28 -17.55
C GLU A 82 2.05 -0.32 -19.09
N ALA A 83 1.54 0.79 -19.65
CA ALA A 83 1.37 1.00 -21.09
C ALA A 83 2.69 1.43 -21.75
#